data_AF-A0A522CQF0-F1
#
_entry.id   AF-A0A522CQF0-F1
#
_cell.length_a   1.000
_cell.length_b   1.000
_cell.length_c   1.000
_cell.angle_alpha   90.00
_cell.angle_beta   90.00
_cell.angle_gamma   90.00
#
_symmetry.space_group_name_H-M   'P 1'
#
loop_
_entity.id
_entity.type
_entity.pdbx_description
1 polymer ?
#
loop_
_entity_poly.entity_id
_entity_poly.type
_entity_poly.pdbx_seq_one_letter_code
_entity_poly.pdbx_strand_id
1 'polypeptide(L)'
;MDEIARLLTLLALAGGAISLLGAAVVWFMEEGRRIRRTLTEALGAPPQPLLIARGRGAGIGFDLAQSKVCIAWDRGAWRLDYGLDELLGVELIVDRQVAARAFRGEPRRALDQLAQPQERVRLRFIFDDPNHPDFELDLWRPEDVGRRGRLEPDEALAEANRWMARMESVLRRPITPRAVAPASVQAPAPSPVRAAAAAPIAAPAGPLFDDLDDEPIEDDPEDVIN
;
A
#
# COMPACT_ATOMS: atom_id res chain seq x y z
N MET A 1 -59.53 -24.97 7.56
CA MET A 1 -58.94 -23.81 6.85
C MET A 1 -57.62 -23.34 7.45
N ASP A 2 -57.24 -23.79 8.66
CA ASP A 2 -55.98 -23.40 9.31
C ASP A 2 -54.70 -23.88 8.61
N GLU A 3 -54.70 -25.09 8.05
CA GLU A 3 -53.46 -25.65 7.50
C GLU A 3 -52.95 -24.89 6.28
N ILE A 4 -53.87 -24.38 5.44
CA ILE A 4 -53.52 -23.57 4.27
C ILE A 4 -52.96 -22.22 4.71
N ALA A 5 -53.59 -21.57 5.71
CA ALA A 5 -53.10 -20.31 6.25
C ALA A 5 -51.70 -20.49 6.88
N ARG A 6 -51.51 -21.53 7.69
CA ARG A 6 -50.22 -21.88 8.30
C ARG A 6 -49.15 -22.15 7.24
N LEU A 7 -49.47 -22.90 6.19
CA LEU A 7 -48.57 -23.15 5.08
C LEU A 7 -48.17 -21.84 4.38
N LEU A 8 -49.13 -20.97 4.07
CA LEU A 8 -48.87 -19.68 3.45
C LEU A 8 -48.03 -18.76 4.35
N THR A 9 -48.28 -18.75 5.66
CA THR A 9 -47.48 -17.96 6.62
C THR A 9 -46.05 -18.50 6.71
N LEU A 10 -45.86 -19.82 6.78
CA LEU A 10 -44.53 -20.43 6.77
C LEU A 10 -43.79 -20.17 5.46
N LEU A 11 -44.48 -20.24 4.33
CA LEU A 11 -43.91 -19.93 3.02
C LEU A 11 -43.50 -18.46 2.92
N ALA A 12 -44.33 -17.54 3.42
CA ALA A 12 -44.01 -16.11 3.47
C ALA A 12 -42.81 -15.82 4.39
N LEU A 13 -42.76 -16.45 5.57
CA LEU A 13 -41.63 -16.33 6.51
C LEU A 13 -40.34 -16.88 5.92
N ALA A 14 -40.39 -18.08 5.31
CA ALA A 14 -39.24 -18.69 4.67
C ALA A 14 -38.74 -17.85 3.49
N GLY A 15 -39.64 -17.37 2.63
CA GLY A 15 -39.32 -16.48 1.51
C GLY A 15 -38.71 -15.14 1.96
N GLY A 16 -39.27 -14.56 3.03
CA GLY A 16 -38.74 -13.34 3.65
C GLY A 16 -37.35 -13.55 4.25
N ALA A 17 -37.15 -14.65 5.00
CA ALA A 17 -35.86 -15.00 5.58
C ALA A 17 -34.78 -15.21 4.50
N ILE A 18 -35.10 -15.92 3.41
CA ILE A 18 -34.17 -16.13 2.28
C ILE A 18 -33.82 -14.80 1.60
N SER A 19 -34.80 -13.91 1.45
CA SER A 19 -34.60 -12.60 0.83
C SER A 19 -33.71 -11.69 1.69
N LEU A 20 -33.92 -11.69 3.02
CA LEU A 20 -33.06 -10.98 3.97
C LEU A 20 -31.64 -11.55 3.97
N LEU A 21 -31.49 -12.88 3.94
CA LEU A 21 -30.20 -13.53 3.87
C LEU A 21 -29.47 -13.21 2.55
N GLY A 22 -30.18 -13.24 1.42
CA GLY A 22 -29.66 -12.82 0.13
C GLY A 22 -29.21 -11.36 0.10
N ALA A 23 -30.02 -10.46 0.66
CA ALA A 23 -29.67 -9.04 0.80
C ALA A 23 -28.43 -8.85 1.69
N ALA A 24 -28.33 -9.58 2.81
CA ALA A 24 -27.17 -9.54 3.70
C ALA A 24 -25.89 -10.04 3.01
N VAL A 25 -25.97 -11.11 2.21
CA VAL A 25 -24.84 -11.62 1.44
C VAL A 25 -24.38 -10.61 0.39
N VAL A 26 -25.30 -10.03 -0.39
CA VAL A 26 -24.97 -8.99 -1.38
C VAL A 26 -24.30 -7.79 -0.73
N TRP A 27 -24.82 -7.36 0.43
CA TRP A 27 -24.26 -6.27 1.21
C TRP A 27 -22.87 -6.57 1.78
N PHE A 28 -22.63 -7.80 2.23
CA PHE A 28 -21.31 -8.21 2.74
C PHE A 28 -20.25 -8.38 1.63
N MET A 29 -20.71 -8.64 0.41
CA MET A 29 -19.86 -8.74 -0.79
C MET A 29 -19.67 -7.39 -1.50
N GLU A 30 -20.22 -6.30 -0.96
CA GLU A 30 -20.12 -4.98 -1.59
C GLU A 30 -18.67 -4.49 -1.62
N GLU A 31 -18.07 -4.59 -2.80
CA GLU A 31 -16.69 -4.27 -3.13
C GLU A 31 -16.23 -2.91 -2.57
N GLY A 32 -17.05 -1.87 -2.76
CA GLY A 32 -16.72 -0.53 -2.31
C GLY A 32 -16.54 -0.43 -0.79
N ARG A 33 -17.24 -1.28 -0.04
CA ARG A 33 -17.11 -1.31 1.42
C ARG A 33 -15.86 -2.02 1.87
N ARG A 34 -15.49 -3.12 1.21
CA ARG A 34 -14.24 -3.85 1.48
C ARG A 34 -13.03 -2.96 1.23
N ILE A 35 -12.99 -2.32 0.06
CA ILE A 35 -11.92 -1.37 -0.30
C ILE A 35 -11.87 -0.22 0.72
N ARG A 36 -13.01 0.41 1.03
CA ARG A 36 -13.06 1.48 2.04
C ARG A 36 -12.52 1.01 3.39
N ARG A 37 -12.88 -0.19 3.83
CA ARG A 37 -12.41 -0.76 5.09
C ARG A 37 -10.90 -0.94 5.08
N THR A 38 -10.34 -1.60 4.07
CA THR A 38 -8.90 -1.79 3.91
C THR A 38 -8.16 -0.45 3.94
N LEU A 39 -8.66 0.55 3.20
CA LEU A 39 -8.06 1.89 3.17
C LEU A 39 -8.19 2.63 4.51
N THR A 40 -9.29 2.44 5.25
CA THR A 40 -9.48 3.03 6.58
C THR A 40 -8.53 2.41 7.60
N GLU A 41 -8.38 1.09 7.56
CA GLU A 41 -7.44 0.35 8.41
C GLU A 41 -5.98 0.77 8.13
N ALA A 42 -5.63 0.98 6.85
CA ALA A 42 -4.32 1.43 6.42
C ALA A 42 -3.97 2.85 6.87
N LEU A 43 -4.89 3.80 6.65
CA LEU A 43 -4.67 5.20 6.96
C LEU A 43 -4.80 5.49 8.46
N GLY A 44 -5.53 4.64 9.20
CA GLY A 44 -5.87 4.87 10.61
C GLY A 44 -7.00 5.88 10.82
N ALA A 45 -7.58 6.40 9.72
CA ALA A 45 -8.69 7.34 9.70
C ALA A 45 -9.54 7.11 8.43
N PRO A 46 -10.81 7.58 8.40
CA PRO A 46 -11.62 7.52 7.19
C PRO A 46 -10.93 8.26 6.02
N PRO A 47 -10.74 7.62 4.85
CA PRO A 47 -10.02 8.23 3.74
C PRO A 47 -10.74 9.47 3.19
N GLN A 48 -10.00 10.59 3.10
CA GLN A 48 -10.48 11.88 2.61
C GLN A 48 -9.37 12.60 1.82
N PRO A 49 -9.46 12.67 0.48
CA PRO A 49 -10.47 12.07 -0.40
C PRO A 49 -10.35 10.54 -0.59
N LEU A 50 -11.39 9.91 -1.16
CA LEU A 50 -11.47 8.47 -1.49
C LEU A 50 -11.99 8.30 -2.93
N LEU A 51 -11.25 7.56 -3.77
CA LEU A 51 -11.71 7.11 -5.08
C LEU A 51 -11.75 5.60 -5.14
N ILE A 52 -12.83 5.05 -5.71
CA ILE A 52 -12.98 3.62 -5.94
C ILE A 52 -13.40 3.41 -7.39
N ALA A 53 -12.63 2.63 -8.14
CA ALA A 53 -13.04 2.17 -9.46
C ALA A 53 -14.10 1.08 -9.30
N ARG A 54 -15.37 1.48 -9.45
CA ARG A 54 -16.52 0.59 -9.25
C ARG A 54 -16.39 -0.59 -10.22
N GLY A 55 -16.25 -1.80 -9.69
CA GLY A 55 -16.16 -3.05 -10.45
C GLY A 55 -14.78 -3.55 -10.78
N ARG A 56 -13.74 -2.82 -10.39
CA ARG A 56 -12.35 -3.11 -10.78
C ARG A 56 -11.53 -3.61 -9.59
N GLY A 57 -12.13 -3.65 -8.41
CA GLY A 57 -11.50 -4.10 -7.18
C GLY A 57 -10.47 -3.13 -6.64
N ALA A 58 -10.39 -1.91 -7.18
CA ALA A 58 -9.30 -0.99 -6.93
C ALA A 58 -9.79 0.36 -6.40
N GLY A 59 -8.97 0.99 -5.58
CA GLY A 59 -9.23 2.33 -5.06
C GLY A 59 -7.99 2.96 -4.44
N ILE A 60 -8.07 4.26 -4.22
CA ILE A 60 -7.04 5.07 -3.60
C ILE A 60 -7.69 5.97 -2.54
N GLY A 61 -7.06 6.05 -1.38
CA GLY A 61 -7.49 6.84 -0.24
C GLY A 61 -6.36 7.75 0.25
N PHE A 62 -6.73 8.88 0.79
CA PHE A 62 -5.79 9.88 1.29
C PHE A 62 -6.11 10.21 2.76
N ASP A 63 -5.09 10.46 3.55
CA ASP A 63 -5.19 11.20 4.80
C ASP A 63 -4.33 12.45 4.67
N LEU A 64 -4.98 13.58 4.36
CA LEU A 64 -4.30 14.86 4.18
C LEU A 64 -3.85 15.51 5.49
N ALA A 65 -4.30 15.01 6.65
CA ALA A 65 -3.86 15.49 7.95
C ALA A 65 -2.53 14.82 8.36
N GLN A 66 -2.39 13.53 8.06
CA GLN A 66 -1.16 12.77 8.30
C GLN A 66 -0.20 12.71 7.09
N SER A 67 -0.56 13.34 5.97
CA SER A 67 0.19 13.29 4.71
C SER A 67 0.45 11.85 4.24
N LYS A 68 -0.59 11.01 4.23
CA LYS A 68 -0.52 9.62 3.76
C LYS A 68 -1.42 9.39 2.56
N VAL A 69 -1.02 8.45 1.72
CA VAL A 69 -1.79 7.92 0.60
C VAL A 69 -1.77 6.40 0.71
N CYS A 70 -2.89 5.76 0.44
CA CYS A 70 -2.96 4.30 0.40
C CYS A 70 -3.71 3.89 -0.85
N ILE A 71 -3.15 2.93 -1.59
CA ILE A 71 -3.81 2.28 -2.71
C ILE A 71 -4.22 0.87 -2.29
N ALA A 72 -5.33 0.40 -2.82
CA ALA A 72 -5.81 -0.95 -2.60
C ALA A 72 -6.32 -1.55 -3.91
N TRP A 73 -6.06 -2.84 -4.14
CA TRP A 73 -6.54 -3.59 -5.30
C TRP A 73 -7.02 -5.00 -4.90
N ASP A 74 -7.50 -5.76 -5.89
CA ASP A 74 -8.10 -7.07 -5.69
C ASP A 74 -9.19 -7.07 -4.59
N ARG A 75 -10.12 -6.10 -4.72
CA ARG A 75 -11.24 -5.88 -3.80
C ARG A 75 -10.80 -5.56 -2.37
N GLY A 76 -9.61 -5.00 -2.22
CA GLY A 76 -9.03 -4.62 -0.93
C GLY A 76 -8.25 -5.75 -0.24
N ALA A 77 -7.95 -6.85 -0.94
CA ALA A 77 -7.08 -7.90 -0.40
C ALA A 77 -5.60 -7.46 -0.33
N TRP A 78 -5.20 -6.60 -1.27
CA TRP A 78 -3.84 -6.05 -1.34
C TRP A 78 -3.86 -4.54 -1.20
N ARG A 79 -2.79 -3.99 -0.62
CA ARG A 79 -2.61 -2.55 -0.42
C ARG A 79 -1.14 -2.15 -0.41
N LEU A 80 -0.89 -0.89 -0.74
CA LEU A 80 0.40 -0.21 -0.57
C LEU A 80 0.16 1.15 0.06
N ASP A 81 1.03 1.50 1.01
CA ASP A 81 0.97 2.76 1.76
C ASP A 81 2.15 3.62 1.32
N TYR A 82 1.86 4.89 1.05
CA TYR A 82 2.82 5.90 0.62
C TYR A 82 2.71 7.17 1.47
N GLY A 83 3.80 7.91 1.54
CA GLY A 83 3.78 9.32 1.90
C GLY A 83 3.10 10.14 0.81
N LEU A 84 2.42 11.22 1.20
CA LEU A 84 1.89 12.19 0.23
C LEU A 84 3.02 12.91 -0.53
N ASP A 85 4.21 12.96 0.04
CA ASP A 85 5.43 13.46 -0.57
C ASP A 85 5.99 12.54 -1.68
N GLU A 86 5.72 11.25 -1.60
CA GLU A 86 6.09 10.28 -2.64
C GLU A 86 5.17 10.37 -3.86
N LEU A 87 4.00 11.00 -3.77
CA LEU A 87 3.12 11.23 -4.91
C LEU A 87 3.68 12.37 -5.79
N LEU A 88 4.24 11.99 -6.94
CA LEU A 88 4.85 12.90 -7.91
C LEU A 88 3.81 13.62 -8.78
N GLY A 89 2.76 12.90 -9.18
CA GLY A 89 1.77 13.42 -10.11
C GLY A 89 0.61 12.49 -10.40
N VAL A 90 -0.36 13.02 -11.14
CA VAL A 90 -1.53 12.29 -11.62
C VAL A 90 -1.77 12.63 -13.07
N GLU A 91 -2.09 11.60 -13.85
CA GLU A 91 -2.44 11.71 -15.26
C GLU A 91 -3.84 11.16 -15.51
N LEU A 92 -4.58 11.86 -16.35
CA LEU A 92 -5.85 11.41 -16.90
C LEU A 92 -5.59 10.85 -18.30
N ILE A 93 -5.81 9.56 -18.45
CA ILE A 93 -5.72 8.85 -19.71
C ILE A 93 -7.14 8.63 -20.22
N VAL A 94 -7.43 9.19 -21.37
CA VAL A 94 -8.66 8.94 -22.11
C VAL A 94 -8.28 8.12 -23.35
N ASP A 95 -8.87 6.94 -23.46
CA ASP A 95 -8.58 5.93 -24.46
C ASP A 95 -7.11 5.47 -24.43
N ARG A 96 -6.26 6.06 -25.27
CA ARG A 96 -4.82 5.77 -25.39
C ARG A 96 -3.96 7.03 -25.33
N GLN A 97 -4.53 8.14 -24.88
CA GLN A 97 -3.86 9.44 -24.85
C GLN A 97 -3.95 10.06 -23.45
N VAL A 98 -2.84 10.68 -23.02
CA VAL A 98 -2.82 11.50 -21.80
C VAL A 98 -3.54 12.81 -22.11
N ALA A 99 -4.78 12.91 -21.64
CA ALA A 99 -5.68 14.02 -21.92
C ALA A 99 -5.47 15.19 -20.96
N ALA A 100 -5.04 14.92 -19.72
CA ALA A 100 -4.66 15.93 -18.74
C ALA A 100 -3.56 15.40 -17.81
N ARG A 101 -2.74 16.30 -17.24
CA ARG A 101 -1.73 15.92 -16.23
C ARG A 101 -1.52 17.02 -15.19
N ALA A 102 -1.22 16.61 -13.96
CA ALA A 102 -0.85 17.48 -12.86
C ALA A 102 0.36 16.87 -12.14
N PHE A 103 1.47 17.60 -12.10
CA PHE A 103 2.72 17.19 -11.47
C PHE A 103 3.19 18.27 -10.51
N ARG A 104 3.95 17.88 -9.48
CA ARG A 104 4.57 18.82 -8.55
C ARG A 104 5.54 19.73 -9.31
N GLY A 105 5.39 21.04 -9.15
CA GLY A 105 6.27 22.05 -9.78
C GLY A 105 5.96 22.38 -11.24
N GLU A 106 5.03 21.67 -11.90
CA GLU A 106 4.62 21.97 -13.28
C GLU A 106 3.25 22.67 -13.33
N PRO A 107 3.01 23.57 -14.31
CA PRO A 107 1.67 24.04 -14.59
C PRO A 107 0.80 22.88 -15.08
N ARG A 108 -0.43 22.79 -14.57
CA ARG A 108 -1.38 21.75 -15.01
C ARG A 108 -1.67 21.89 -16.50
N ARG A 109 -1.65 20.74 -17.19
CA ARG A 109 -2.30 20.61 -18.51
C ARG A 109 -3.77 20.27 -18.28
N ALA A 110 -4.66 21.20 -18.65
CA ALA A 110 -6.09 21.01 -18.52
C ALA A 110 -6.61 19.92 -19.47
N LEU A 111 -7.81 19.42 -19.20
CA LEU A 111 -8.49 18.49 -20.09
C LEU A 111 -9.00 19.27 -21.30
N ASP A 112 -8.31 19.12 -22.43
CA ASP A 112 -8.67 19.77 -23.71
C ASP A 112 -9.40 18.79 -24.64
N GLN A 113 -10.25 17.92 -24.08
CA GLN A 113 -10.97 16.89 -24.84
C GLN A 113 -12.47 17.14 -24.83
N LEU A 114 -13.03 17.35 -26.02
CA LEU A 114 -14.46 17.56 -26.26
C LEU A 114 -15.15 16.30 -26.81
N ALA A 115 -14.38 15.31 -27.27
CA ALA A 115 -14.91 14.06 -27.81
C ALA A 115 -15.26 13.08 -26.68
N GLN A 116 -16.35 12.34 -26.87
CA GLN A 116 -16.74 11.27 -25.95
C GLN A 116 -15.68 10.15 -25.94
N PRO A 117 -15.34 9.60 -24.77
CA PRO A 117 -14.39 8.49 -24.64
C PRO A 117 -14.95 7.22 -25.30
N GLN A 118 -14.11 6.46 -25.99
CA GLN A 118 -14.52 5.28 -26.76
C GLN A 118 -13.98 3.96 -26.21
N GLU A 119 -12.81 3.97 -25.57
CA GLU A 119 -12.13 2.78 -25.06
C GLU A 119 -12.04 2.76 -23.53
N ARG A 120 -11.69 3.88 -22.88
CA ARG A 120 -11.58 3.94 -21.41
C ARG A 120 -11.44 5.37 -20.88
N VAL A 121 -11.76 5.52 -19.60
CA VAL A 121 -11.35 6.68 -18.78
C VAL A 121 -10.56 6.17 -17.58
N ARG A 122 -9.30 6.57 -17.46
CA ARG A 122 -8.34 6.06 -16.46
C ARG A 122 -7.62 7.21 -15.77
N LEU A 123 -7.43 7.09 -14.46
CA LEU A 123 -6.48 7.91 -13.71
C LEU A 123 -5.24 7.08 -13.40
N ARG A 124 -4.06 7.64 -13.64
CA ARG A 124 -2.77 7.05 -13.27
C ARG A 124 -2.11 7.93 -12.23
N PHE A 125 -1.82 7.37 -11.05
CA PHE A 125 -1.07 8.02 -9.99
C PHE A 125 0.38 7.58 -10.10
N ILE A 126 1.31 8.53 -9.98
CA ILE A 126 2.74 8.29 -10.17
C ILE A 126 3.45 8.58 -8.86
N PHE A 127 4.23 7.61 -8.39
CA PHE A 127 4.92 7.61 -7.11
C PHE A 127 6.45 7.56 -7.30
N ASP A 128 7.18 8.11 -6.34
CA ASP A 128 8.63 8.01 -6.22
C ASP A 128 9.05 6.68 -5.58
N ASP A 129 8.58 5.56 -6.14
CA ASP A 129 8.93 4.20 -5.72
C ASP A 129 9.45 3.40 -6.92
N PRO A 130 10.71 2.93 -6.91
CA PRO A 130 11.27 2.18 -8.03
C PRO A 130 10.59 0.82 -8.26
N ASN A 131 9.97 0.22 -7.24
CA ASN A 131 9.32 -1.08 -7.36
C ASN A 131 7.88 -0.96 -7.88
N HIS A 132 7.20 0.10 -7.46
CA HIS A 132 5.79 0.36 -7.76
C HIS A 132 5.59 1.84 -8.15
N PRO A 133 6.09 2.26 -9.32
CA PRO A 133 6.12 3.67 -9.70
C PRO A 133 4.76 4.22 -10.12
N ASP A 134 3.80 3.37 -10.49
CA ASP A 134 2.50 3.80 -10.93
C ASP A 134 1.35 2.92 -10.44
N PHE A 135 0.20 3.56 -10.25
CA PHE A 135 -1.06 2.90 -9.93
C PHE A 135 -2.17 3.41 -10.85
N GLU A 136 -2.78 2.49 -11.58
CA GLU A 136 -3.83 2.80 -12.56
C GLU A 136 -5.22 2.47 -12.01
N LEU A 137 -6.15 3.38 -12.26
CA LEU A 137 -7.52 3.28 -11.81
C LEU A 137 -8.49 3.56 -12.96
N ASP A 138 -9.12 2.50 -13.47
CA ASP A 138 -10.11 2.58 -14.54
C ASP A 138 -11.48 3.00 -14.01
N LEU A 139 -11.93 4.21 -14.36
CA LEU A 139 -13.23 4.74 -13.96
C LEU A 139 -14.35 4.26 -14.89
N TRP A 140 -14.03 4.01 -16.15
CA TRP A 140 -14.98 3.54 -17.16
C TRP A 140 -14.32 2.73 -18.27
N ARG A 141 -15.05 1.73 -18.78
CA ARG A 141 -14.79 1.00 -20.02
C ARG A 141 -16.12 0.72 -20.76
N PRO A 142 -16.13 0.42 -22.06
CA PRO A 142 -17.34 0.12 -22.83
C PRO A 142 -18.24 -0.97 -22.22
N GLU A 143 -17.64 -1.96 -21.56
CA GLU A 143 -18.34 -3.03 -20.86
C GLU A 143 -19.18 -2.56 -19.66
N ASP A 144 -19.02 -1.32 -19.21
CA ASP A 144 -19.74 -0.75 -18.07
C ASP A 144 -21.08 -0.10 -18.44
N VAL A 145 -21.32 0.18 -19.73
CA VAL A 145 -22.54 0.85 -20.21
C VAL A 145 -23.79 0.06 -19.82
N GLY A 146 -24.75 0.72 -19.17
CA GLY A 146 -26.00 0.10 -18.71
C GLY A 146 -25.86 -0.84 -17.51
N ARG A 147 -24.65 -1.04 -16.96
CA ARG A 147 -24.48 -1.82 -15.72
C ARG A 147 -24.83 -0.97 -14.50
N ARG A 148 -25.71 -1.50 -13.65
CA ARG A 148 -26.13 -0.82 -12.41
C ARG A 148 -24.91 -0.44 -11.55
N GLY A 149 -24.84 0.83 -11.18
CA GLY A 149 -23.79 1.35 -10.30
C GLY A 149 -22.43 1.53 -10.97
N ARG A 150 -22.33 1.40 -12.29
CA ARG A 150 -21.19 1.91 -13.06
C ARG A 150 -21.45 3.35 -13.50
N LEU A 151 -20.38 4.06 -13.80
CA LEU A 151 -20.46 5.40 -14.36
C LEU A 151 -20.75 5.29 -15.85
N GLU A 152 -21.52 6.21 -16.40
CA GLU A 152 -21.59 6.42 -17.85
C GLU A 152 -20.33 7.16 -18.34
N PRO A 153 -20.00 7.13 -19.64
CA PRO A 153 -18.73 7.64 -20.16
C PRO A 153 -18.50 9.13 -19.81
N ASP A 154 -19.53 9.96 -19.98
CA ASP A 154 -19.46 11.40 -19.67
C ASP A 154 -19.35 11.66 -18.16
N GLU A 155 -20.02 10.85 -17.34
CA GLU A 155 -19.93 10.94 -15.88
C GLU A 155 -18.54 10.57 -15.37
N ALA A 156 -17.93 9.55 -15.96
CA ALA A 156 -16.57 9.12 -15.66
C ALA A 156 -15.55 10.19 -16.03
N LEU A 157 -15.71 10.84 -17.19
CA LEU A 157 -14.85 11.96 -17.60
C LEU A 157 -14.99 13.15 -16.65
N ALA A 158 -16.22 13.49 -16.25
CA ALA A 158 -16.48 14.55 -15.29
C ALA A 158 -15.89 14.25 -13.91
N GLU A 159 -16.01 13.01 -13.42
CA GLU A 159 -15.39 12.58 -12.16
C GLU A 159 -13.87 12.62 -12.25
N ALA A 160 -13.28 12.13 -13.36
CA ALA A 160 -11.85 12.21 -13.59
C ALA A 160 -11.34 13.65 -13.56
N ASN A 161 -12.05 14.58 -14.23
CA ASN A 161 -11.66 16.00 -14.23
C ASN A 161 -11.78 16.65 -12.84
N ARG A 162 -12.80 16.29 -12.05
CA ARG A 162 -12.91 16.70 -10.63
C ARG A 162 -11.72 16.19 -9.81
N TRP A 163 -11.31 14.94 -10.04
CA TRP A 163 -10.14 14.36 -9.40
C TRP A 163 -8.84 15.05 -9.82
N MET A 164 -8.66 15.35 -11.10
CA MET A 164 -7.51 16.12 -11.58
C MET A 164 -7.39 17.48 -10.88
N ALA A 165 -8.50 18.22 -10.75
CA ALA A 165 -8.51 19.50 -10.05
C ALA A 165 -8.19 19.35 -8.54
N ARG A 166 -8.68 18.27 -7.91
CA ARG A 166 -8.38 17.97 -6.50
C ARG A 166 -6.91 17.59 -6.31
N MET A 167 -6.35 16.77 -7.19
CA MET A 167 -4.94 16.36 -7.12
C MET A 167 -4.01 17.53 -7.39
N GLU A 168 -4.35 18.41 -8.34
CA GLU A 168 -3.65 19.67 -8.55
C GLU A 168 -3.58 20.52 -7.26
N SER A 169 -4.70 20.70 -6.54
CA SER A 169 -4.69 21.49 -5.31
C SER A 169 -3.85 20.86 -4.20
N VAL A 170 -3.85 19.52 -4.11
CA VAL A 170 -3.02 18.76 -3.17
C VAL A 170 -1.54 18.88 -3.53
N LEU A 171 -1.17 18.72 -4.80
CA LEU A 171 0.22 18.75 -5.28
C LEU A 171 0.83 20.17 -5.23
N ARG A 172 0.01 21.21 -5.34
CA ARG A 172 0.44 22.61 -5.15
C ARG A 172 0.74 22.95 -3.69
N ARG A 173 0.26 22.14 -2.73
CA ARG A 173 0.52 22.38 -1.32
C ARG A 173 2.02 22.14 -1.02
N PRO A 174 2.69 23.06 -0.32
CA PRO A 174 4.05 22.82 0.14
C PRO A 174 4.05 21.63 1.10
N ILE A 175 4.86 20.61 0.79
CA ILE A 175 5.14 19.52 1.73
C ILE A 175 5.97 20.14 2.84
N THR A 176 5.44 20.18 4.05
CA THR A 176 6.28 20.46 5.22
C THR A 176 7.07 19.17 5.48
N PRO A 177 8.41 19.17 5.39
CA PRO A 177 9.20 17.98 5.65
C PRO A 177 8.83 17.46 7.04
N ARG A 178 8.54 16.16 7.12
CA ARG A 178 8.35 15.50 8.41
C ARG A 178 9.64 15.72 9.20
N ALA A 179 9.55 16.44 10.31
CA ALA A 179 10.67 16.55 11.24
C ALA A 179 11.02 15.13 11.67
N VAL A 180 12.15 14.63 11.17
CA VAL A 180 12.74 13.39 11.66
C VAL A 180 12.98 13.65 13.14
N ALA A 181 12.27 12.94 14.02
CA ALA A 181 12.53 13.02 15.44
C ALA A 181 14.03 12.75 15.64
N PRO A 182 14.78 13.63 16.33
CA PRO A 182 16.20 13.40 16.53
C PRO A 182 16.35 12.02 17.16
N ALA A 183 17.17 11.17 16.52
CA ALA A 183 17.59 9.91 17.10
C ALA A 183 18.02 10.21 18.54
N SER A 184 17.36 9.58 19.51
CA SER A 184 17.74 9.68 20.90
C SER A 184 19.22 9.31 20.98
N VAL A 185 20.08 10.30 21.25
CA VAL A 185 21.50 10.07 21.50
C VAL A 185 21.54 9.12 22.70
N GLN A 186 21.82 7.86 22.42
CA GLN A 186 22.00 6.85 23.44
C GLN A 186 23.20 7.31 24.27
N ALA A 187 22.95 7.62 25.55
CA ALA A 187 24.00 8.02 26.47
C ALA A 187 25.13 6.97 26.43
N PRO A 188 26.42 7.39 26.40
CA PRO A 188 27.52 6.46 26.33
C PRO A 188 27.46 5.50 27.52
N ALA A 189 27.52 4.20 27.22
CA ALA A 189 27.54 3.15 28.22
C ALA A 189 28.73 3.36 29.17
N PRO A 190 28.56 3.16 30.50
CA PRO A 190 29.66 3.26 31.44
C PRO A 190 30.74 2.22 31.12
N SER A 191 31.98 2.68 31.03
CA SER A 191 33.15 1.83 30.77
C SER A 191 33.30 0.74 31.84
N PRO A 192 33.64 -0.51 31.47
CA PRO A 192 33.88 -1.55 32.45
C PRO A 192 35.16 -1.24 33.24
N VAL A 193 35.05 -1.23 34.57
CA VAL A 193 36.18 -1.09 35.49
C VAL A 193 37.10 -2.29 35.31
N ARG A 194 38.31 -2.03 34.82
CA ARG A 194 39.39 -3.02 34.66
C ARG A 194 39.83 -3.50 36.04
N ALA A 195 39.64 -4.79 36.33
CA ALA A 195 40.13 -5.42 37.55
C ALA A 195 41.67 -5.30 37.64
N ALA A 196 42.15 -4.85 38.79
CA ALA A 196 43.57 -4.68 39.07
C ALA A 196 44.29 -6.04 39.11
N ALA A 197 45.42 -6.11 38.41
CA ALA A 197 46.31 -7.25 38.37
C ALA A 197 46.97 -7.50 39.74
N ALA A 198 47.00 -8.77 40.16
CA ALA A 198 47.74 -9.21 41.34
C ALA A 198 49.25 -9.20 41.08
N ALA A 199 50.02 -8.79 42.10
CA ALA A 199 51.47 -8.69 42.09
C ALA A 199 52.18 -10.06 42.08
N PRO A 200 53.40 -10.17 41.53
CA PRO A 200 54.15 -11.43 41.47
C PRO A 200 54.94 -11.67 42.77
N ILE A 201 54.93 -12.92 43.25
CA ILE A 201 55.80 -13.42 44.33
C ILE A 201 57.01 -14.12 43.69
N ALA A 202 58.20 -13.82 44.21
CA ALA A 202 59.49 -14.32 43.74
C ALA A 202 59.84 -15.75 44.22
N ALA A 203 60.73 -16.39 43.46
CA ALA A 203 61.17 -17.81 43.44
C ALA A 203 61.94 -18.32 44.69
N PRO A 204 62.27 -19.64 44.74
CA PRO A 204 63.67 -20.03 44.43
C PRO A 204 63.94 -21.44 43.79
N ALA A 205 64.96 -21.46 42.90
CA ALA A 205 66.10 -22.39 42.64
C ALA A 205 66.00 -23.94 42.41
N GLY A 206 66.30 -24.37 41.15
CA GLY A 206 67.23 -25.47 40.67
C GLY A 206 66.81 -26.96 40.80
N PRO A 207 67.39 -27.96 40.05
CA PRO A 207 68.51 -27.99 39.04
C PRO A 207 68.06 -28.44 37.61
N LEU A 208 68.72 -28.18 36.46
CA LEU A 208 70.05 -28.55 35.87
C LEU A 208 70.08 -29.97 35.22
N PHE A 209 70.42 -30.02 33.90
CA PHE A 209 70.59 -31.18 32.97
C PHE A 209 69.28 -31.82 32.45
N ASP A 210 69.13 -32.43 31.27
CA ASP A 210 69.78 -32.54 29.94
C ASP A 210 68.78 -33.37 29.08
N ASP A 211 69.05 -33.53 27.79
CA ASP A 211 68.56 -34.62 26.90
C ASP A 211 67.08 -34.54 26.43
N LEU A 212 66.82 -34.19 25.16
CA LEU A 212 66.92 -35.00 23.92
C LEU A 212 65.57 -35.66 23.55
N ASP A 213 65.23 -35.51 22.27
CA ASP A 213 64.39 -36.37 21.42
C ASP A 213 62.88 -36.45 21.69
N ASP A 214 62.08 -35.82 20.82
CA ASP A 214 61.36 -36.54 19.75
C ASP A 214 60.58 -35.56 18.85
N GLU A 215 60.99 -35.52 17.58
CA GLU A 215 60.24 -35.05 16.40
C GLU A 215 58.94 -35.89 16.17
N PRO A 216 58.10 -35.66 15.14
CA PRO A 216 58.12 -34.63 14.08
C PRO A 216 56.78 -33.91 13.86
N ILE A 217 56.88 -32.85 13.06
CA ILE A 217 55.81 -32.21 12.28
C ILE A 217 55.40 -33.18 11.16
N GLU A 218 54.15 -33.63 11.15
CA GLU A 218 53.53 -34.24 9.96
C GLU A 218 52.71 -33.18 9.22
N ASP A 219 53.23 -32.79 8.06
CA ASP A 219 52.54 -32.10 6.99
C ASP A 219 52.14 -33.13 5.92
N ASP A 220 51.03 -32.83 5.23
CA ASP A 220 50.60 -33.34 3.91
C ASP A 220 49.92 -34.73 3.82
N PRO A 221 49.14 -35.06 2.74
CA PRO A 221 48.91 -34.29 1.52
C PRO A 221 47.49 -34.26 0.92
N GLU A 222 47.38 -33.34 -0.05
CA GLU A 222 46.47 -33.34 -1.21
C GLU A 222 46.26 -34.73 -1.84
N ASP A 223 45.08 -35.00 -2.42
CA ASP A 223 44.93 -35.31 -3.86
C ASP A 223 43.64 -36.11 -4.26
N VAL A 224 42.85 -35.46 -5.14
CA VAL A 224 42.55 -35.92 -6.53
C VAL A 224 41.30 -36.80 -6.81
N ILE A 225 40.72 -36.49 -7.99
CA ILE A 225 39.79 -37.21 -8.90
C ILE A 225 38.29 -37.21 -8.50
N ASN A 226 37.31 -36.76 -9.30
CA ASN A 226 37.15 -36.64 -10.77
C ASN A 226 36.15 -35.52 -11.10
#